data_AF-A0A0U3HE78-F1
#
_entry.id   AF-A0A0U3HE78-F1
#
_cell.length_a   1.000
_cell.length_b   1.000
_cell.length_c   1.000
_cell.angle_alpha   90.00
_cell.angle_beta   90.00
_cell.angle_gamma   90.00
#
_symmetry.space_group_name_H-M   'P 1'
#
loop_
_entity.id
_entity.type
_entity.pdbx_description
1 polymer ?
#
loop_
_entity_poly.entity_id
_entity_poly.type
_entity_poly.pdbx_seq_one_letter_code
_entity_poly.pdbx_strand_id
1 'polypeptide(L)'
;MNVKIKPVVNILGVEELIILPITRNREYLLSLNFYEDVPGGRMARLVLVLDKYNEIMNDITAIKGKKAVVEVSAIKEDMDKLSKIIHIDNRSVTDRIPFYFDIEILKDVDTSQRGVRGFINYVYAYGNPDLSKILNSLQLNVEEIR
;
A
#
# COMPACT_ATOMS: atom_id res chain seq x y z
N MET A 1 3.80 12.50 0.51
CA MET A 1 3.99 11.72 -0.73
C MET A 1 3.60 12.53 -1.95
N ASN A 2 4.50 12.65 -2.93
CA ASN A 2 4.13 13.13 -4.26
C ASN A 2 4.27 11.98 -5.25
N VAL A 3 3.25 11.76 -6.07
CA VAL A 3 3.19 10.67 -7.05
C VAL A 3 3.08 11.25 -8.45
N LYS A 4 3.86 10.71 -9.37
CA LYS A 4 3.79 11.00 -10.81
C LYS A 4 3.22 9.81 -11.56
N ILE A 5 2.09 10.02 -12.24
CA ILE A 5 1.39 8.97 -12.98
C ILE A 5 1.44 9.30 -14.46
N LYS A 6 1.91 8.34 -15.26
CA LYS A 6 1.88 8.42 -16.73
C LYS A 6 0.51 7.94 -17.24
N PRO A 7 0.05 8.40 -18.42
CA PRO A 7 -1.27 8.04 -18.95
C PRO A 7 -1.34 6.56 -19.32
N VAL A 8 -0.18 5.97 -19.62
CA VAL A 8 -0.03 4.55 -19.96
C VAL A 8 0.96 3.93 -18.98
N VAL A 9 0.54 2.84 -18.35
CA VAL A 9 1.38 2.04 -17.45
C VAL A 9 1.45 0.61 -17.95
N ASN A 10 2.63 -0.02 -17.81
CA ASN A 10 2.80 -1.42 -18.15
C ASN A 10 2.31 -2.30 -16.99
N ILE A 11 1.42 -3.25 -17.30
CA ILE A 11 0.95 -4.24 -16.34
C ILE A 11 2.10 -5.23 -16.07
N LEU A 12 2.48 -5.34 -14.80
CA LEU A 12 3.51 -6.26 -14.32
C LEU A 12 2.92 -7.60 -13.86
N GLY A 13 1.62 -7.64 -13.54
CA GLY A 13 0.92 -8.83 -13.09
C GLY A 13 -0.38 -8.51 -12.36
N VAL A 14 -0.98 -9.53 -11.76
CA VAL A 14 -2.12 -9.41 -10.84
C VAL A 14 -1.68 -9.95 -9.49
N GLU A 15 -1.89 -9.20 -8.42
CA GLU A 15 -1.52 -9.60 -7.05
C GLU A 15 -2.71 -9.43 -6.09
N GLU A 16 -2.73 -10.26 -5.05
CA GLU A 16 -3.57 -10.05 -3.86
C GLU A 16 -2.72 -9.53 -2.71
N LEU A 17 -3.28 -8.59 -1.97
CA LEU A 17 -2.61 -7.95 -0.86
C LEU A 17 -3.59 -7.41 0.17
N ILE A 18 -3.12 -7.32 1.41
CA ILE A 18 -3.82 -6.60 2.47
C ILE A 18 -3.26 -5.19 2.56
N ILE A 19 -4.14 -4.20 2.48
CA ILE A 19 -3.80 -2.79 2.55
C ILE A 19 -4.37 -2.14 3.81
N LEU A 20 -3.61 -1.20 4.34
CA LEU A 20 -4.02 -0.32 5.43
C LEU A 20 -4.17 1.08 4.82
N PRO A 21 -5.40 1.60 4.67
CA PRO A 21 -5.64 2.92 4.12
C PRO A 21 -4.91 3.99 4.94
N ILE A 22 -4.21 4.92 4.26
CA ILE A 22 -3.55 6.05 4.91
C ILE A 22 -4.28 7.34 4.56
N THR A 23 -4.31 7.72 3.29
CA THR A 23 -4.88 9.00 2.87
C THR A 23 -5.29 8.96 1.41
N ARG A 24 -6.20 9.86 1.02
CA ARG A 24 -6.79 9.93 -0.32
C ARG A 24 -6.50 11.25 -1.02
N ASN A 25 -6.39 11.17 -2.34
CA ASN A 25 -6.44 12.30 -3.25
C ASN A 25 -7.34 11.91 -4.43
N ARG A 26 -8.59 12.39 -4.44
CA ARG A 26 -9.63 11.99 -5.39
C ARG A 26 -9.82 10.46 -5.40
N GLU A 27 -9.66 9.82 -6.54
CA GLU A 27 -9.75 8.36 -6.74
C GLU A 27 -8.48 7.60 -6.32
N TYR A 28 -7.40 8.30 -5.94
CA TYR A 28 -6.16 7.66 -5.55
C TYR A 28 -6.07 7.52 -4.03
N LEU A 29 -5.87 6.28 -3.58
CA LEU A 29 -5.66 5.92 -2.18
C LEU A 29 -4.20 5.52 -1.96
N LEU A 30 -3.50 6.28 -1.12
CA LEU A 30 -2.21 5.85 -0.58
C LEU A 30 -2.47 4.90 0.59
N SER A 31 -1.85 3.73 0.54
CA SER A 31 -1.98 2.70 1.57
C SER A 31 -0.62 2.15 1.99
N LEU A 32 -0.58 1.57 3.18
CA LEU A 32 0.52 0.73 3.63
C LEU A 32 0.21 -0.74 3.33
N ASN A 33 1.21 -1.48 2.87
CA ASN A 33 1.17 -2.94 2.79
C ASN A 33 2.42 -3.52 3.44
N PHE A 34 2.29 -4.68 4.08
CA PHE A 34 3.41 -5.48 4.54
C PHE A 34 3.62 -6.64 3.56
N TYR A 35 4.81 -6.72 2.98
CA TYR A 35 5.16 -7.69 1.95
C TYR A 35 6.20 -8.68 2.47
N GLU A 36 6.00 -9.95 2.17
CA GLU A 36 6.98 -10.99 2.51
C GLU A 36 8.10 -11.04 1.46
N ASP A 37 9.12 -10.20 1.61
CA ASP A 37 10.30 -10.08 0.75
C ASP A 37 11.29 -11.26 0.87
N VAL A 38 11.35 -11.86 2.05
CA VAL A 38 12.04 -13.13 2.37
C VAL A 38 11.09 -14.01 3.19
N PRO A 39 11.27 -15.34 3.29
CA PRO A 39 10.39 -16.18 4.12
C PRO A 39 10.25 -15.65 5.56
N GLY A 40 9.00 -15.40 6.01
CA GLY A 40 8.72 -14.80 7.32
C GLY A 40 8.88 -13.28 7.37
N GLY A 41 9.27 -12.65 6.25
CA GLY A 41 9.44 -11.22 6.10
C GLY A 41 8.13 -10.43 6.18
N ARG A 42 8.27 -9.16 6.51
CA ARG A 42 7.18 -8.19 6.72
C ARG A 42 7.66 -6.78 6.37
N MET A 43 8.30 -6.66 5.21
CA MET A 43 8.78 -5.37 4.72
C MET A 43 7.59 -4.44 4.47
N ALA A 44 7.58 -3.31 5.18
CA ALA A 44 6.60 -2.27 4.99
C ALA A 44 6.86 -1.54 3.67
N ARG A 45 5.83 -1.40 2.83
CA ARG A 45 5.89 -0.65 1.58
C ARG A 45 4.65 0.20 1.41
N LEU A 46 4.84 1.43 0.95
CA LEU A 46 3.73 2.24 0.48
C LEU A 46 3.27 1.71 -0.87
N VAL A 47 1.96 1.70 -1.08
CA VAL A 47 1.32 1.32 -2.34
C VAL A 47 0.26 2.34 -2.68
N LEU A 48 0.06 2.57 -3.97
CA LEU A 48 -1.02 3.41 -4.47
C LEU A 48 -2.12 2.52 -5.04
N VAL A 49 -3.37 2.88 -4.80
CA VAL A 49 -4.54 2.15 -5.29
C VAL A 49 -5.47 3.13 -6.00
N LEU A 50 -5.90 2.80 -7.20
CA LEU A 50 -6.95 3.50 -7.92
C LEU A 50 -8.31 2.92 -7.51
N ASP A 51 -9.02 3.66 -6.67
CA ASP A 51 -10.33 3.31 -6.12
C ASP A 51 -11.37 4.31 -6.63
N LYS A 52 -11.82 4.09 -7.87
CA LYS A 52 -12.72 5.00 -8.59
C LYS A 52 -14.07 5.21 -7.91
N TYR A 53 -14.52 4.19 -7.17
CA TYR A 53 -15.85 4.15 -6.57
C TYR A 53 -15.82 4.39 -5.05
N ASN A 54 -14.64 4.64 -4.47
CA ASN A 54 -14.43 4.81 -3.03
C ASN A 54 -14.96 3.63 -2.21
N GLU A 55 -14.74 2.41 -2.70
CA GLU A 55 -15.23 1.20 -2.03
C GLU A 55 -14.35 0.83 -0.82
N ILE A 56 -13.08 1.24 -0.82
CA ILE A 56 -12.16 0.99 0.29
C ILE A 56 -12.40 2.06 1.36
N MET A 57 -13.00 1.69 2.48
CA MET A 57 -13.23 2.61 3.59
C MET A 57 -11.98 2.75 4.47
N ASN A 58 -12.15 3.19 5.72
CA ASN A 58 -11.06 3.44 6.66
C ASN A 58 -10.63 2.18 7.44
N ASP A 59 -10.73 0.99 6.82
CA ASP A 59 -10.47 -0.30 7.47
C ASP A 59 -9.45 -1.15 6.69
N ILE A 60 -8.86 -2.14 7.37
CA ILE A 60 -7.90 -3.08 6.80
C ILE A 60 -8.62 -3.88 5.72
N THR A 61 -8.18 -3.73 4.47
CA THR A 61 -8.93 -4.24 3.33
C THR A 61 -8.05 -5.17 2.52
N ALA A 62 -8.59 -6.33 2.15
CA ALA A 62 -7.98 -7.22 1.19
C ALA A 62 -8.42 -6.85 -0.22
N ILE A 63 -7.45 -6.73 -1.14
CA ILE A 63 -7.73 -6.41 -2.54
C ILE A 63 -6.99 -7.34 -3.48
N LYS A 64 -7.55 -7.53 -4.66
CA LYS A 64 -6.89 -8.08 -5.84
C LYS A 64 -6.85 -6.99 -6.91
N GLY A 65 -5.75 -6.86 -7.64
CA GLY A 65 -5.71 -5.85 -8.70
C GLY A 65 -4.56 -6.03 -9.66
N LYS A 66 -4.66 -5.35 -10.81
CA LYS A 66 -3.55 -5.24 -11.77
C LYS A 66 -2.49 -4.33 -11.20
N LYS A 67 -1.24 -4.81 -11.22
CA LYS A 67 -0.08 -4.12 -10.69
C LYS A 67 0.68 -3.41 -11.80
N ALA A 68 1.01 -2.16 -11.54
CA ALA A 68 2.03 -1.39 -12.23
C ALA A 68 2.98 -0.75 -11.21
N VAL A 69 3.85 0.14 -11.66
CA VAL A 69 4.72 0.96 -10.81
C VAL A 69 4.60 2.42 -11.20
N VAL A 70 4.63 3.29 -10.19
CA VAL A 70 4.57 4.75 -10.36
C VAL A 70 5.77 5.39 -9.66
N GLU A 71 6.20 6.53 -10.17
CA GLU A 71 7.31 7.30 -9.60
C GLU A 71 6.82 8.14 -8.43
N VAL A 72 7.64 8.21 -7.38
CA VAL A 72 7.30 8.92 -6.15
C VAL A 72 8.48 9.69 -5.57
N SER A 73 8.16 10.69 -4.75
CA SER A 73 9.12 11.41 -3.92
C SER A 73 8.65 11.54 -2.48
N ALA A 74 9.60 11.81 -1.57
CA ALA A 74 9.42 11.91 -0.13
C ALA A 74 9.09 10.58 0.60
N ILE A 75 9.40 9.43 0.00
CA ILE A 75 9.08 8.12 0.59
C ILE A 75 9.82 7.86 1.91
N LYS A 76 11.07 8.34 2.02
CA LYS A 76 11.88 8.13 3.21
C LYS A 76 11.27 8.88 4.41
N GLU A 77 10.94 10.14 4.20
CA GLU A 77 10.32 11.02 5.19
C GLU A 77 8.95 10.48 5.62
N ASP A 78 8.16 9.98 4.67
CA ASP A 78 6.85 9.40 4.97
C ASP A 78 6.96 8.08 5.74
N MET A 79 7.92 7.21 5.38
CA MET A 79 8.18 5.99 6.15
C MET A 79 8.78 6.26 7.53
N ASP A 80 9.57 7.33 7.70
CA ASP A 80 10.08 7.80 9.01
C ASP A 80 8.95 8.30 9.92
N LYS A 81 7.91 8.91 9.36
CA LYS A 81 6.70 9.28 10.11
C LYS A 81 5.92 8.05 10.52
N LEU A 82 5.68 7.13 9.60
CA LEU A 82 4.93 5.90 9.88
C LEU A 82 5.60 5.02 10.94
N SER A 83 6.93 4.91 10.92
CA SER A 83 7.68 4.12 11.92
C SER A 83 7.62 4.69 13.34
N LYS A 84 7.18 5.94 13.52
CA LYS A 84 6.92 6.54 14.84
C LYS A 84 5.50 6.24 15.35
N ILE A 85 4.63 5.76 14.47
CA ILE A 85 3.21 5.51 14.74
C ILE A 85 2.96 4.02 14.97
N ILE A 86 3.60 3.18 14.14
CA ILE A 86 3.52 1.73 14.20
C ILE A 86 4.91 1.10 14.11
N HIS A 87 5.03 -0.15 14.55
CA HIS A 87 6.28 -0.89 14.44
C HIS A 87 6.60 -1.17 12.96
N ILE A 88 7.83 -0.89 12.53
CA ILE A 88 8.31 -1.18 11.18
C ILE A 88 9.75 -1.67 11.29
N ASP A 89 9.97 -2.97 11.09
CA ASP A 89 11.32 -3.55 11.13
C ASP A 89 12.14 -3.15 9.90
N ASN A 90 11.53 -3.37 8.73
CA ASN A 90 12.13 -3.14 7.42
C ASN A 90 11.15 -2.34 6.56
N ARG A 91 11.69 -1.44 5.75
CA ARG A 91 10.90 -0.54 4.89
C ARG A 91 11.50 -0.41 3.50
N SER A 92 10.63 -0.42 2.50
CA SER A 92 10.99 -0.10 1.13
C SER A 92 11.00 1.41 0.94
N VAL A 93 12.17 1.97 0.59
CA VAL A 93 12.40 3.41 0.36
C VAL A 93 12.92 3.67 -1.05
N THR A 94 12.20 3.16 -2.04
CA THR A 94 12.50 3.33 -3.47
C THR A 94 11.76 4.52 -4.06
N ASP A 95 12.30 5.11 -5.11
CA ASP A 95 11.67 6.18 -5.92
C ASP A 95 10.48 5.69 -6.76
N ARG A 96 10.12 4.41 -6.63
CA ARG A 96 8.98 3.78 -7.28
C ARG A 96 8.20 2.95 -6.27
N ILE A 97 6.88 3.01 -6.35
CA ILE A 97 5.98 2.15 -5.56
C ILE A 97 5.02 1.36 -6.45
N PRO A 98 4.50 0.23 -5.95
CA PRO A 98 3.41 -0.47 -6.62
C PRO A 98 2.17 0.41 -6.74
N PHE A 99 1.55 0.35 -7.92
CA PHE A 99 0.26 0.97 -8.22
C PHE A 99 -0.73 -0.12 -8.62
N TYR A 100 -1.89 -0.16 -7.96
CA TYR A 100 -2.94 -1.13 -8.23
C TYR A 100 -4.16 -0.44 -8.84
N PHE A 101 -4.70 -1.02 -9.89
CA PHE A 101 -5.91 -0.57 -10.58
C PHE A 101 -6.72 -1.78 -11.05
N ASP A 102 -7.94 -1.53 -11.53
CA ASP A 102 -8.95 -2.57 -11.80
C ASP A 102 -9.06 -3.52 -10.59
N ILE A 103 -9.31 -2.92 -9.42
CA ILE A 103 -9.30 -3.64 -8.15
C ILE A 103 -10.62 -4.36 -7.87
N GLU A 104 -10.52 -5.44 -7.10
CA GLU A 104 -11.62 -6.18 -6.50
C GLU A 104 -11.39 -6.26 -4.99
N ILE A 105 -12.42 -5.96 -4.19
CA ILE A 105 -12.37 -6.15 -2.74
C ILE A 105 -12.69 -7.61 -2.41
N LEU A 106 -11.79 -8.23 -1.67
CA LEU A 106 -11.88 -9.65 -1.35
C LEU A 106 -12.52 -9.89 0.02
N LYS A 107 -13.38 -10.92 0.10
CA LYS A 107 -13.87 -11.45 1.38
C LYS A 107 -12.92 -12.49 1.98
N ASP A 108 -12.30 -13.27 1.11
CA ASP A 108 -11.33 -14.31 1.44
C ASP A 108 -10.02 -14.03 0.68
N VAL A 109 -8.89 -14.30 1.31
CA VAL A 109 -7.56 -14.03 0.75
C VAL A 109 -6.78 -15.32 0.50
N ASP A 110 -6.04 -15.38 -0.60
CA ASP A 110 -5.03 -16.42 -0.79
C ASP A 110 -3.81 -16.14 0.11
N THR A 111 -3.71 -16.90 1.20
CA THR A 111 -2.60 -16.77 2.17
C THR A 111 -1.26 -17.26 1.64
N SER A 112 -1.16 -17.75 0.41
CA SER A 112 0.12 -18.01 -0.25
C SER A 112 0.72 -16.73 -0.86
N GLN A 113 -0.11 -15.71 -1.10
CA GLN A 113 0.30 -14.45 -1.74
C GLN A 113 1.19 -13.64 -0.81
N ARG A 114 2.34 -13.17 -1.32
CA ARG A 114 3.35 -12.47 -0.51
C ARG A 114 2.85 -11.14 0.07
N GLY A 115 1.91 -10.48 -0.62
CA GLY A 115 1.24 -9.26 -0.15
C GLY A 115 0.21 -9.50 0.96
N VAL A 116 -0.22 -10.75 1.15
CA VAL A 116 -1.10 -11.18 2.25
C VAL A 116 -0.25 -11.73 3.39
N ARG A 117 0.71 -12.62 3.09
CA ARG A 117 1.63 -13.22 4.07
C ARG A 117 2.41 -12.19 4.86
N GLY A 118 2.92 -11.14 4.22
CA GLY A 118 3.66 -10.10 4.93
C GLY A 118 2.82 -9.41 6.01
N PHE A 119 1.52 -9.21 5.78
CA PHE A 119 0.60 -8.69 6.78
C PHE A 119 0.31 -9.70 7.89
N ILE A 120 0.10 -10.98 7.55
CA ILE A 120 -0.07 -12.06 8.54
C ILE A 120 1.16 -12.14 9.45
N ASN A 121 2.37 -12.10 8.88
CA ASN A 121 3.63 -12.10 9.61
C ASN A 121 3.79 -10.87 10.52
N TYR A 122 3.27 -9.72 10.11
CA TYR A 122 3.22 -8.51 10.93
C TYR A 122 2.29 -8.69 12.13
N VAL A 123 1.03 -9.11 11.89
CA VAL A 123 0.04 -9.30 12.94
C VAL A 123 0.46 -10.36 13.95
N TYR A 124 1.08 -11.44 13.48
CA TYR A 124 1.61 -12.48 14.36
C TYR A 124 2.68 -11.96 15.33
N ALA A 125 3.51 -11.01 14.90
CA ALA A 125 4.59 -10.47 15.72
C ALA A 125 4.17 -9.30 16.61
N TYR A 126 3.28 -8.44 16.13
CA TYR A 126 2.99 -7.15 16.75
C TYR A 126 1.52 -6.91 17.06
N GLY A 127 0.63 -7.83 16.68
CA GLY A 127 -0.81 -7.65 16.75
C GLY A 127 -1.35 -6.75 15.63
N ASN A 128 -2.65 -6.48 15.67
CA ASN A 128 -3.29 -5.63 14.68
C ASN A 128 -2.81 -4.17 14.82
N PRO A 129 -2.43 -3.52 13.70
CA PRO A 129 -2.07 -2.11 13.71
C PRO A 129 -3.30 -1.24 13.98
N ASP A 130 -3.11 -0.20 14.79
CA ASP A 130 -4.15 0.78 15.11
C ASP A 130 -4.33 1.76 13.94
N LEU A 131 -5.29 1.48 13.07
CA LEU A 131 -5.58 2.30 11.89
C LEU A 131 -5.93 3.75 12.23
N SER A 132 -6.54 4.01 13.40
CA SER A 132 -6.93 5.37 13.80
C SER A 132 -5.74 6.32 13.87
N LYS A 133 -4.53 5.78 14.12
CA LYS A 133 -3.28 6.56 14.16
C LYS A 133 -2.61 6.69 12.79
N ILE A 134 -2.89 5.77 11.87
CA ILE A 134 -2.31 5.76 10.52
C ILE A 134 -3.10 6.67 9.58
N LEU A 135 -4.42 6.70 9.71
CA LEU A 135 -5.30 7.49 8.87
C LEU A 135 -4.91 8.98 8.90
N ASN A 136 -4.75 9.55 7.71
CA ASN A 136 -4.34 10.93 7.47
C ASN A 136 -3.02 11.35 8.12
N SER A 137 -2.18 10.39 8.54
CA SER A 137 -0.84 10.68 9.09
C SER A 137 0.14 11.20 8.03
N LEU A 138 -0.17 10.99 6.75
CA LEU A 138 0.58 11.46 5.58
C LEU A 138 -0.32 12.28 4.67
N GLN A 139 0.30 13.06 3.78
CA GLN A 139 -0.38 13.76 2.68
C GLN A 139 -0.06 13.10 1.35
N LEU A 140 -1.04 13.06 0.43
CA LEU A 140 -0.89 12.55 -0.93
C LEU A 140 -1.18 13.66 -1.95
N ASN A 141 -0.19 13.93 -2.80
CA ASN A 141 -0.35 14.74 -4.01
C ASN A 141 -0.11 13.88 -5.24
N VAL A 142 -1.03 13.91 -6.19
CA VAL A 142 -0.93 13.15 -7.45
C VAL A 142 -0.85 14.11 -8.63
N GLU A 143 0.18 13.95 -9.45
CA GLU A 143 0.40 14.68 -10.70
C GLU A 143 0.30 13.71 -11.88
N GLU A 144 -0.70 13.90 -12.73
CA GLU A 144 -0.84 13.16 -13.98
C GLU A 144 -0.05 13.86 -15.07
N ILE A 145 1.04 13.21 -15.51
CA ILE A 145 1.93 13.74 -16.54
C ILE A 145 1.34 13.35 -17.90
N ARG A 146 1.14 14.35 -18.77
CA ARG A 146 0.64 14.17 -20.14
C ARG A 146 1.77 13.86 -21.12
#